data_AF-A0A7D9K811-F1
#
_entry.id   AF-A0A7D9K811-F1
#
_cell.length_a   1.000
_cell.length_b   1.000
_cell.length_c   1.000
_cell.angle_alpha   90.00
_cell.angle_beta   90.00
_cell.angle_gamma   90.00
#
_symmetry.space_group_name_H-M   'P 1'
#
loop_
_entity.id
_entity.type
_entity.pdbx_description
1 polymer ?
#
loop_
_entity_poly.entity_id
_entity_poly.type
_entity_poly.pdbx_seq_one_letter_code
_entity_poly.pdbx_strand_id
1 'polypeptide(L)'
;MIKIRIIHLDVSRSQVEVDKRAEEESEKLTTEIHDLCQLLSNKLEFLNINKDGINKLLIVLVQMETRIKDWREGGLSGTYIVKKLREAAEDLRSYERSAVPEGWSCHWD
;
A
#
# COMPACT_ATOMS: atom_id res chain seq x y z
N MET A 1 -31.94 44.04 1.82
CA MET A 1 -30.93 43.44 0.93
C MET A 1 -29.72 42.96 1.77
N ILE A 2 -29.92 42.03 2.73
CA ILE A 2 -28.87 41.59 3.70
C ILE A 2 -28.76 40.05 3.79
N LYS A 3 -29.73 39.28 3.28
CA LYS A 3 -29.79 37.82 3.49
C LYS A 3 -28.71 36.98 2.78
N ILE A 4 -28.11 37.42 1.68
CA ILE A 4 -27.18 36.58 0.88
C ILE A 4 -25.80 36.43 1.55
N ARG A 5 -25.28 37.46 2.22
CA ARG A 5 -23.94 37.42 2.85
C ARG A 5 -23.87 36.51 4.07
N ILE A 6 -24.96 36.39 4.83
CA ILE A 6 -25.02 35.54 6.03
C ILE A 6 -24.96 34.06 5.61
N ILE A 7 -25.76 33.66 4.62
CA ILE A 7 -25.82 32.28 4.12
C ILE A 7 -24.44 31.82 3.60
N HIS A 8 -23.72 32.68 2.88
CA HIS A 8 -22.41 32.34 2.34
C HIS A 8 -21.35 32.17 3.44
N LEU A 9 -21.43 32.95 4.52
CA LEU A 9 -20.53 32.86 5.68
C LEU A 9 -20.79 31.58 6.50
N ASP A 10 -22.06 31.21 6.66
CA ASP A 10 -22.48 29.99 7.37
C ASP A 10 -22.07 28.72 6.61
N VAL A 11 -22.20 28.72 5.28
CA VAL A 11 -21.72 27.61 4.42
C VAL A 11 -20.20 27.45 4.50
N SER A 12 -19.44 28.55 4.42
CA SER A 12 -17.98 28.52 4.55
C SER A 12 -17.54 28.02 5.93
N ARG A 13 -18.21 28.44 7.00
CA ARG A 13 -17.92 27.97 8.36
C ARG A 13 -18.21 26.48 8.54
N SER A 14 -19.31 26.01 7.97
CA SER A 14 -19.69 24.59 8.02
C SER A 14 -18.70 23.70 7.27
N GLN A 15 -18.20 24.15 6.12
CA GLN A 15 -17.17 23.42 5.36
C GLN A 15 -15.85 23.31 6.14
N VAL A 16 -15.42 24.40 6.79
CA VAL A 16 -14.18 24.42 7.60
C VAL A 16 -14.28 23.44 8.78
N GLU A 17 -15.43 23.31 9.43
CA GLU A 17 -15.62 22.35 10.51
C GLU A 17 -15.63 20.90 10.02
N VAL A 18 -16.17 20.63 8.82
CA VAL A 18 -16.14 19.31 8.18
C VAL A 18 -14.71 18.92 7.80
N ASP A 19 -13.96 19.82 7.18
CA ASP A 19 -12.58 19.58 6.77
C ASP A 19 -11.68 19.35 8.00
N LYS A 20 -11.87 20.15 9.05
CA LYS A 20 -11.14 19.97 10.31
C LYS A 20 -11.42 18.61 10.96
N ARG A 21 -12.68 18.18 10.98
CA ARG A 21 -13.05 16.87 11.52
C ARG A 21 -12.46 15.72 10.70
N ALA A 22 -12.46 15.83 9.37
CA ALA A 22 -11.85 14.83 8.49
C ALA A 22 -10.33 14.73 8.72
N GLU A 23 -9.66 15.86 8.93
CA GLU A 23 -8.24 15.88 9.28
C GLU A 23 -7.98 15.20 10.63
N GLU A 24 -8.76 15.53 11.67
CA GLU A 24 -8.65 14.89 12.99
C GLU A 24 -8.89 13.37 12.93
N GLU A 25 -9.79 12.90 12.07
CA GLU A 25 -10.03 11.47 11.84
C GLU A 25 -8.85 10.82 11.08
N SER A 26 -8.28 11.50 10.09
CA SER A 26 -7.08 11.06 9.35
C SER A 26 -5.84 10.95 10.25
N GLU A 27 -5.63 11.91 11.14
CA GLU A 27 -4.53 11.90 12.12
C GLU A 27 -4.67 10.73 13.11
N LYS A 28 -5.88 10.48 13.60
CA LYS A 28 -6.16 9.32 14.48
C LYS A 28 -5.89 8.00 13.77
N LEU A 29 -6.35 7.84 12.53
CA LEU A 29 -6.09 6.64 11.73
C LEU A 29 -4.60 6.45 11.48
N THR A 30 -3.87 7.53 11.17
CA THR A 30 -2.42 7.49 10.96
C THR A 30 -1.69 7.02 12.23
N THR A 31 -2.12 7.53 13.39
CA THR A 31 -1.59 7.12 14.69
C THR A 31 -1.86 5.63 14.96
N GLU A 32 -3.10 5.18 14.73
CA GLU A 32 -3.48 3.77 14.91
C GLU A 32 -2.69 2.84 13.98
N ILE A 33 -2.49 3.22 12.72
CA ILE A 33 -1.67 2.48 11.76
C ILE A 33 -0.24 2.35 12.29
N HIS A 34 0.35 3.45 12.77
CA HIS A 34 1.71 3.44 13.31
C HIS A 34 1.83 2.51 14.52
N ASP A 35 0.89 2.60 15.47
CA ASP A 35 0.89 1.79 16.69
C ASP A 35 0.72 0.30 16.37
N LEU A 36 -0.17 -0.04 15.44
CA LEU A 36 -0.37 -1.42 14.96
C LEU A 36 0.88 -1.94 14.24
N CYS A 37 1.52 -1.12 13.39
CA CYS A 37 2.75 -1.50 12.71
C CYS A 37 3.86 -1.81 13.72
N GLN A 38 4.01 -0.96 14.74
CA GLN A 38 5.02 -1.16 15.79
C GLN A 38 4.72 -2.41 16.61
N LEU A 39 3.47 -2.59 17.04
CA LEU A 39 3.04 -3.75 17.81
C LEU A 39 3.30 -5.07 17.06
N LEU A 40 2.90 -5.13 15.79
CA LEU A 40 3.08 -6.32 14.97
C LEU A 40 4.56 -6.62 14.69
N SER A 41 5.35 -5.58 14.43
CA SER A 41 6.80 -5.72 14.24
C SER A 41 7.48 -6.28 15.49
N ASN A 42 7.16 -5.72 16.67
CA ASN A 42 7.66 -6.20 17.96
C ASN A 42 7.26 -7.65 18.23
N LYS A 43 6.03 -8.05 17.87
CA LYS A 43 5.57 -9.44 18.02
C LYS A 43 6.35 -10.40 17.12
N LEU A 44 6.63 -10.03 15.88
CA LEU A 44 7.42 -10.86 14.96
C LEU A 44 8.87 -10.99 15.41
N GLU A 45 9.47 -9.89 15.85
CA GLU A 45 10.83 -9.87 16.41
C GLU A 45 10.93 -10.74 17.66
N PHE A 46 9.98 -10.61 18.59
CA PHE A 46 9.90 -11.45 19.79
C PHE A 46 9.81 -12.95 19.46
N LEU A 47 9.11 -13.30 18.38
CA LEU A 47 9.01 -14.67 17.87
C LEU A 47 10.22 -15.12 17.03
N ASN A 48 11.24 -14.28 16.91
CA ASN A 48 12.43 -14.50 16.09
C ASN A 48 12.09 -14.81 14.61
N ILE A 49 11.01 -14.19 14.11
CA ILE A 49 10.64 -14.25 12.70
C ILE A 49 11.34 -13.09 11.98
N ASN A 50 12.30 -13.44 11.12
CA ASN A 50 13.07 -12.47 10.37
C ASN A 50 13.15 -12.86 8.88
N LYS A 51 13.88 -12.07 8.09
CA LYS A 51 14.02 -12.28 6.64
C LYS A 51 15.24 -13.12 6.27
N ASP A 52 15.97 -13.63 7.26
CA ASP A 52 17.19 -14.38 7.01
C ASP A 52 16.84 -15.70 6.31
N GLY A 53 17.59 -16.01 5.25
CA GLY A 53 17.34 -17.20 4.42
C GLY A 53 16.10 -17.12 3.53
N ILE A 54 15.32 -16.03 3.54
CA ILE A 54 14.20 -15.87 2.61
C ILE A 54 14.72 -15.50 1.22
N ASN A 55 14.39 -16.32 0.23
CA ASN A 55 14.68 -16.03 -1.18
C ASN A 55 13.88 -14.80 -1.67
N LYS A 56 14.52 -13.90 -2.42
CA LYS A 56 13.87 -12.73 -3.05
C LYS A 56 12.60 -13.10 -3.84
N LEU A 57 12.58 -14.23 -4.55
CA LEU A 57 11.40 -14.71 -5.27
C LEU A 57 10.23 -15.07 -4.35
N LEU A 58 10.50 -15.63 -3.17
CA LEU A 58 9.46 -15.90 -2.18
C LEU A 58 8.85 -14.59 -1.66
N ILE A 59 9.67 -13.55 -1.49
CA ILE A 59 9.19 -12.22 -1.13
C ILE A 59 8.27 -11.69 -2.24
N VAL A 60 8.67 -11.80 -3.51
CA VAL A 60 7.84 -11.37 -4.66
C VAL A 60 6.51 -12.11 -4.69
N LEU A 61 6.51 -13.43 -4.50
CA LEU A 61 5.30 -14.25 -4.46
C LEU A 61 4.31 -13.78 -3.38
N VAL A 62 4.74 -13.74 -2.12
CA VAL A 62 3.88 -13.34 -0.97
C VAL A 62 3.33 -11.93 -1.17
N GLN A 63 4.16 -11.04 -1.70
CA GLN A 63 3.80 -9.65 -1.99
C GLN A 63 2.74 -9.53 -3.09
N MET A 64 2.82 -10.35 -4.14
CA MET A 64 1.82 -10.36 -5.21
C MET A 64 0.49 -10.93 -4.70
N GLU A 65 0.52 -12.05 -3.99
CA GLU A 65 -0.69 -12.70 -3.46
C GLU A 65 -1.46 -11.79 -2.52
N THR A 66 -0.75 -11.17 -1.56
CA THR A 66 -1.37 -10.21 -0.61
C THR A 66 -2.02 -9.06 -1.35
N ARG A 67 -1.30 -8.42 -2.29
CA ARG A 67 -1.82 -7.26 -3.03
C ARG A 67 -3.00 -7.61 -3.95
N ILE A 68 -3.00 -8.80 -4.55
CA ILE A 68 -4.13 -9.27 -5.36
C ILE A 68 -5.37 -9.46 -4.47
N LYS A 69 -5.20 -10.05 -3.29
CA LYS A 69 -6.27 -10.22 -2.31
C LYS A 69 -6.85 -8.87 -1.89
N ASP A 70 -6.01 -7.94 -1.45
CA ASP A 70 -6.44 -6.62 -0.99
C ASP A 70 -7.16 -5.84 -2.09
N TRP A 71 -6.69 -5.94 -3.34
CA TRP A 71 -7.37 -5.33 -4.50
C TRP A 71 -8.75 -5.94 -4.75
N ARG A 72 -8.88 -7.27 -4.69
CA ARG A 72 -10.18 -7.96 -4.87
C ARG A 72 -11.19 -7.59 -3.78
N GLU A 73 -10.71 -7.31 -2.58
CA GLU A 73 -11.52 -6.86 -1.43
C GLU A 73 -11.84 -5.35 -1.50
N GLY A 74 -11.33 -4.62 -2.50
CA GLY A 74 -11.57 -3.18 -2.68
C GLY A 74 -10.65 -2.27 -1.86
N GLY A 75 -9.64 -2.82 -1.18
CA GLY A 75 -8.69 -2.09 -0.34
C GLY A 75 -7.57 -1.38 -1.13
N LEU A 76 -7.37 -1.72 -2.41
CA LEU A 76 -6.38 -1.08 -3.27
C LEU A 76 -7.00 -0.54 -4.56
N SER A 77 -6.48 0.59 -5.04
CA SER A 77 -6.90 1.14 -6.33
C SER A 77 -6.36 0.31 -7.51
N GLY A 78 -7.12 0.26 -8.60
CA GLY A 78 -6.71 -0.42 -9.84
C GLY A 78 -5.40 0.10 -10.42
N THR A 79 -5.16 1.42 -10.33
CA THR A 79 -3.91 2.02 -10.79
C THR A 79 -2.71 1.60 -9.95
N TYR A 80 -2.88 1.49 -8.64
CA TYR A 80 -1.82 1.07 -7.73
C TYR A 80 -1.44 -0.40 -7.93
N ILE A 81 -2.41 -1.31 -8.03
CA ILE A 81 -2.12 -2.74 -8.23
C ILE A 81 -1.44 -2.99 -9.58
N VAL A 82 -1.86 -2.32 -10.65
CA VAL A 82 -1.21 -2.45 -11.98
C VAL A 82 0.26 -2.03 -11.90
N LYS A 83 0.56 -0.92 -11.21
CA LYS A 83 1.95 -0.49 -10.98
C LYS A 83 2.74 -1.57 -10.24
N LYS A 84 2.21 -2.11 -9.14
CA LYS A 84 2.89 -3.13 -8.32
C LYS A 84 3.10 -4.47 -9.05
N LEU A 85 2.15 -4.91 -9.87
CA LEU A 85 2.31 -6.11 -10.68
C LEU A 85 3.36 -5.94 -11.78
N ARG A 86 3.46 -4.74 -12.39
CA ARG A 86 4.52 -4.44 -13.37
C ARG A 86 5.91 -4.41 -12.74
N GLU A 87 6.04 -3.86 -11.53
CA GLU A 87 7.28 -3.89 -10.74
C GLU A 87 7.70 -5.35 -10.48
N ALA A 88 6.79 -6.19 -9.98
CA ALA A 88 7.07 -7.61 -9.74
C ALA A 88 7.45 -8.36 -11.02
N ALA A 89 6.80 -8.07 -12.15
CA ALA A 89 7.15 -8.66 -13.43
C ALA A 89 8.57 -8.27 -13.89
N GLU A 90 9.04 -7.06 -13.60
CA GLU A 90 10.43 -6.67 -13.90
C GLU A 90 11.43 -7.37 -12.96
N ASP A 91 11.11 -7.51 -11.68
CA ASP A 91 11.94 -8.28 -10.74
C ASP A 91 12.13 -9.73 -11.22
N LEU A 92 11.07 -10.37 -11.73
CA LEU A 92 11.12 -11.71 -12.30
C LEU A 92 11.96 -11.75 -13.59
N ARG A 93 11.74 -10.81 -14.52
CA ARG A 93 12.57 -10.70 -15.74
C ARG A 93 14.05 -10.52 -15.42
N SER A 94 14.37 -9.72 -14.40
CA SER A 94 15.75 -9.53 -13.98
C SER A 94 16.35 -10.81 -13.42
N TYR A 95 15.57 -11.59 -12.66
CA TYR A 95 16.01 -12.88 -12.16
C TYR A 95 16.25 -13.87 -13.30
N GLU A 96 15.31 -13.99 -14.25
CA GLU A 96 15.43 -14.84 -15.43
C GLU A 96 16.73 -14.55 -16.18
N ARG A 97 17.01 -13.29 -16.51
CA ARG A 97 18.25 -12.89 -17.19
C ARG A 97 19.51 -13.29 -16.41
N SER A 98 19.47 -13.25 -15.08
CA SER A 98 20.62 -13.60 -14.24
C SER A 98 20.80 -15.12 -14.03
N ALA A 99 19.73 -15.89 -14.20
CA ALA A 99 19.70 -17.35 -13.97
C ALA A 99 19.95 -18.16 -15.25
N VAL A 100 19.93 -17.50 -16.42
CA VAL A 100 20.10 -18.12 -17.73
C VAL A 100 21.59 -18.26 -18.07
N PRO A 101 22.09 -19.49 -18.32
CA PRO A 101 23.44 -19.70 -18.84
C PRO A 101 23.63 -19.07 -20.22
N GLU A 102 24.88 -18.75 -20.58
CA GLU A 102 25.19 -18.15 -21.88
C GLU A 102 24.71 -19.04 -23.04
N GLY A 103 23.97 -18.45 -23.98
CA GLY A 103 23.39 -19.15 -25.14
C GLY A 103 22.01 -19.78 -24.94
N TRP A 104 21.40 -19.63 -23.75
CA TRP A 104 20.04 -20.10 -23.46
C TRP A 104 19.06 -18.93 -23.49
N SER A 105 17.79 -19.19 -23.80
CA SER A 105 16.72 -18.23 -23.57
C SER A 105 15.70 -18.81 -22.59
N CYS A 106 15.31 -18.02 -21.61
CA CYS A 106 14.21 -18.34 -20.71
C CYS A 106 13.03 -17.47 -21.12
N HIS A 107 12.00 -18.12 -21.64
CA HIS A 107 10.72 -17.49 -21.93
C HIS A 107 9.65 -18.30 -21.19
N TRP A 108 8.80 -17.60 -20.46
CA TRP A 108 7.56 -18.14 -19.93
C TRP A 108 6.46 -17.71 -20.89
N ASP A 109 6.37 -18.41 -22.02
CA ASP A 109 5.26 -18.28 -22.98
C ASP A 109 3.95 -18.77 -22.33
#